data_AF-A0A7S4EH80-F1
#
_entry.id   AF-A0A7S4EH80-F1
#
_cell.length_a   1.000
_cell.length_b   1.000
_cell.length_c   1.000
_cell.angle_alpha   90.00
_cell.angle_beta   90.00
_cell.angle_gamma   90.00
#
_symmetry.space_group_name_H-M   'P 1'
#
loop_
_entity.id
_entity.type
_entity.pdbx_description
1 polymer ?
#
loop_
_entity_poly.entity_id
_entity_poly.type
_entity_poly.pdbx_seq_one_letter_code
_entity_poly.pdbx_strand_id
1 'polypeptide(L)'
;MLKLLPTSKHWSPLWRQALRRCSTKNQHQHVHNNARSTGTSSPSAFKFCSRGFSSTSATLSSSSSSSLTDFFNPTDTHFQLRSMLRDFVKKEVEPQALEFDRTETFNLALLKQLGDLGLLGLTVEEEYGGTGLDASAVALVHEELSYSDPGLCLSYLAHSLLLVNNLSINGSLEQKQKFLPSVVTGEHLGGMGMSEPNAGTNVLGMSTKAVQDESTKSWHLTGRKMWITNGTLDGGKTTGDLFLVYARTGPNRSDLTSFLVEKDMPGFSVGQKIQDKLGMRASVSLV
;
A
#
# COMPACT_ATOMS: atom_id res chain seq x y z
N MET A 1 18.34 13.53 -4.90
CA MET A 1 17.47 12.34 -4.82
C MET A 1 17.88 11.49 -3.62
N LEU A 2 16.92 11.07 -2.79
CA LEU A 2 17.19 10.34 -1.55
C LEU A 2 17.01 8.83 -1.79
N LYS A 3 18.06 8.05 -1.46
CA LYS A 3 18.14 6.60 -1.66
C LYS A 3 17.44 5.86 -0.52
N LEU A 4 16.62 4.86 -0.82
CA LEU A 4 16.17 3.89 0.18
C LEU A 4 17.27 2.83 0.35
N LEU A 5 17.42 2.32 1.58
CA LEU A 5 18.49 1.38 1.91
C LEU A 5 18.41 0.12 1.02
N PRO A 6 19.56 -0.51 0.68
CA PRO A 6 19.60 -1.66 -0.23
C PRO A 6 18.70 -2.80 0.27
N THR A 7 17.65 -3.12 -0.50
CA THR A 7 16.60 -4.07 -0.09
C THR A 7 17.10 -5.50 0.08
N SER A 8 18.24 -5.89 -0.51
CA SER A 8 18.73 -7.28 -0.50
C SER A 8 19.09 -7.84 0.88
N LYS A 9 19.42 -6.99 1.87
CA LYS A 9 19.83 -7.46 3.20
C LYS A 9 18.67 -7.74 4.16
N HIS A 10 17.47 -7.23 3.92
CA HIS A 10 16.37 -7.25 4.92
C HIS A 10 15.10 -7.99 4.48
N TRP A 11 15.12 -8.72 3.36
CA TRP A 11 14.02 -9.63 3.00
C TRP A 11 13.73 -10.60 4.14
N SER A 12 12.47 -10.74 4.54
CA SER A 12 12.08 -11.80 5.46
C SER A 12 12.51 -13.18 4.89
N PRO A 13 12.85 -14.16 5.74
CA PRO A 13 13.27 -15.49 5.28
C PRO A 13 12.27 -16.14 4.30
N LEU A 14 10.98 -15.81 4.43
CA LEU A 14 9.88 -16.28 3.58
C LEU A 14 9.98 -15.79 2.13
N TRP A 15 10.37 -14.53 1.90
CA TRP A 15 10.54 -14.00 0.54
C TRP A 15 11.79 -14.54 -0.17
N ARG A 16 12.88 -14.77 0.59
CA ARG A 16 14.07 -15.45 0.04
C ARG A 16 13.74 -16.89 -0.35
N GLN A 17 12.84 -17.56 0.38
CA GLN A 17 12.34 -18.88 0.01
C GLN A 17 11.45 -18.84 -1.24
N ALA A 18 10.59 -17.84 -1.41
CA ALA A 18 9.74 -17.70 -2.58
C ALA A 18 10.55 -17.55 -3.89
N LEU A 19 11.62 -16.74 -3.87
CA LEU A 19 12.54 -16.58 -5.01
C LEU A 19 13.34 -17.86 -5.31
N ARG A 20 13.75 -18.61 -4.26
CA ARG A 20 14.41 -19.92 -4.44
C ARG A 20 13.46 -20.97 -5.00
N ARG A 21 12.19 -20.98 -4.59
CA ARG A 21 11.16 -21.92 -5.08
C ARG A 21 10.83 -21.73 -6.57
N CYS A 22 10.97 -20.52 -7.12
CA CYS A 22 10.89 -20.33 -8.58
C CYS A 22 12.06 -20.93 -9.36
N SER A 23 13.22 -21.13 -8.71
CA SER A 23 14.41 -21.74 -9.32
C SER A 23 14.47 -23.26 -9.22
N THR A 24 13.68 -23.87 -8.33
CA THR A 24 13.74 -25.31 -8.04
C THR A 24 12.34 -25.92 -7.97
N LYS A 25 11.62 -25.97 -9.10
CA LYS A 25 10.53 -26.95 -9.26
C LYS A 25 11.12 -28.28 -9.71
N ASN A 26 11.62 -29.05 -8.75
CA ASN A 26 11.66 -30.50 -8.78
C ASN A 26 12.11 -30.99 -7.40
N GLN A 27 11.15 -31.35 -6.55
CA GLN A 27 11.14 -32.52 -5.65
C GLN A 27 10.11 -32.33 -4.52
N HIS A 28 9.32 -33.39 -4.33
CA HIS A 28 8.36 -33.58 -3.26
C HIS A 28 9.05 -33.64 -1.88
N GLN A 29 8.41 -33.11 -0.83
CA GLN A 29 7.88 -33.90 0.30
C GLN A 29 7.39 -33.03 1.48
N HIS A 30 6.47 -33.63 2.22
CA HIS A 30 5.81 -33.24 3.46
C HIS A 30 6.75 -32.87 4.61
N VAL A 31 6.24 -32.12 5.61
CA VAL A 31 6.12 -32.56 7.03
C VAL A 31 5.74 -31.40 7.99
N HIS A 32 4.69 -31.70 8.77
CA HIS A 32 4.25 -31.33 10.14
C HIS A 32 4.46 -29.96 10.81
N ASN A 33 3.31 -29.49 11.33
CA ASN A 33 3.12 -28.57 12.46
C ASN A 33 3.77 -29.06 13.77
N ASN A 34 4.28 -28.11 14.56
CA ASN A 34 4.15 -28.19 16.02
C ASN A 34 4.15 -26.80 16.65
N ALA A 35 3.07 -26.51 17.37
CA ALA A 35 2.89 -25.33 18.20
C ALA A 35 3.55 -25.53 19.57
N ARG A 36 4.08 -24.45 20.15
CA ARG A 36 4.24 -24.31 21.61
C ARG A 36 4.06 -22.87 22.03
N SER A 37 3.11 -22.68 22.94
CA SER A 37 2.79 -21.47 23.67
C SER A 37 3.64 -21.38 24.94
N THR A 38 4.04 -20.15 25.29
CA THR A 38 4.27 -19.72 26.68
C THR A 38 4.05 -18.21 26.72
N GLY A 39 3.06 -17.77 27.48
CA GLY A 39 2.81 -16.34 27.74
C GLY A 39 3.50 -15.88 29.02
N THR A 40 3.54 -14.56 29.21
CA THR A 40 3.47 -13.90 30.53
C THR A 40 3.21 -12.39 30.39
N SER A 41 2.21 -11.95 31.14
CA SER A 41 2.05 -10.68 31.90
C SER A 41 2.10 -9.29 31.23
N SER A 42 0.95 -8.60 31.38
CA SER A 42 0.70 -7.14 31.33
C SER A 42 1.40 -6.39 32.48
N PRO A 43 1.50 -5.03 32.49
CA PRO A 43 0.35 -4.19 32.90
C PRO A 43 0.27 -2.79 32.22
N SER A 44 -0.92 -2.19 32.14
CA SER A 44 -1.26 -0.90 32.78
C SER A 44 -2.62 -0.35 32.32
N ALA A 45 -3.34 0.22 33.29
CA ALA A 45 -4.78 0.46 33.28
C ALA A 45 -5.15 1.90 32.88
N PHE A 46 -6.21 2.04 32.08
CA PHE A 46 -6.97 3.28 31.91
C PHE A 46 -7.98 3.44 33.05
N LYS A 47 -8.04 4.64 33.66
CA LYS A 47 -9.07 5.05 34.62
C LYS A 47 -10.18 5.79 33.88
N PHE A 48 -11.44 5.36 34.05
CA PHE A 48 -12.61 6.16 33.73
C PHE A 48 -13.50 6.32 34.96
N CYS A 49 -14.04 7.52 35.12
CA CYS A 49 -14.79 7.99 36.28
C CYS A 49 -16.23 7.43 36.27
N SER A 50 -16.68 6.88 37.39
CA SER A 50 -18.03 6.31 37.56
C SER A 50 -19.02 7.33 38.11
N ARG A 51 -20.17 7.46 37.46
CA ARG A 51 -21.42 7.95 38.07
C ARG A 51 -22.52 6.92 37.78
N GLY A 52 -23.16 6.47 38.85
CA GLY A 52 -24.02 5.30 38.86
C GLY A 52 -25.42 5.53 38.30
N PHE A 53 -26.04 4.42 37.90
CA PHE A 53 -27.48 4.28 37.79
C PHE A 53 -27.90 2.86 38.22
N SER A 54 -29.05 2.80 38.88
CA SER A 54 -29.60 1.63 39.57
C SER A 54 -30.31 0.65 38.64
N SER A 55 -30.51 -0.55 39.19
CA SER A 55 -30.83 -1.87 38.64
C SER A 55 -32.09 -2.04 37.81
N THR A 56 -32.02 -2.96 36.84
CA THR A 56 -33.06 -3.99 36.64
C THR A 56 -32.43 -5.25 36.05
N SER A 57 -32.56 -6.37 36.77
CA SER A 57 -31.96 -7.66 36.41
C SER A 57 -32.85 -8.36 35.37
N ALA A 58 -32.39 -8.42 34.13
CA ALA A 58 -32.94 -9.30 33.11
C ALA A 58 -31.96 -10.47 32.93
N THR A 59 -32.36 -11.65 33.37
CA THR A 59 -31.60 -12.88 33.19
C THR A 59 -31.59 -13.25 31.71
N LEU A 60 -30.61 -12.74 30.97
CA LEU A 60 -30.29 -13.19 29.61
C LEU A 60 -29.65 -14.57 29.71
N SER A 61 -30.33 -15.59 29.20
CA SER A 61 -29.76 -16.92 29.05
C SER A 61 -28.51 -16.80 28.17
N SER A 62 -27.34 -17.07 28.75
CA SER A 62 -26.09 -17.18 28.01
C SER A 62 -26.14 -18.44 27.16
N SER A 63 -26.69 -18.34 25.96
CA SER A 63 -26.37 -19.29 24.90
C SER A 63 -24.91 -19.04 24.54
N SER A 64 -24.02 -19.85 25.12
CA SER A 64 -22.64 -19.97 24.67
C SER A 64 -22.64 -20.55 23.26
N SER A 65 -22.91 -19.72 22.26
CA SER A 65 -22.49 -20.00 20.90
C SER A 65 -20.97 -19.97 20.94
N SER A 66 -20.35 -21.14 20.87
CA SER A 66 -18.93 -21.28 20.59
C SER A 66 -18.57 -20.31 19.47
N SER A 67 -17.82 -19.26 19.79
CA SER A 67 -17.37 -18.27 18.83
C SER A 67 -16.47 -19.00 17.83
N LEU A 68 -17.05 -19.40 16.71
CA LEU A 68 -16.25 -19.61 15.51
C LEU A 68 -15.52 -18.30 15.31
N THR A 69 -14.20 -18.33 15.42
CA THR A 69 -13.36 -17.20 15.01
C THR A 69 -13.79 -16.85 13.60
N ASP A 70 -14.43 -15.70 13.42
CA ASP A 70 -14.83 -15.25 12.09
C ASP A 70 -13.54 -15.07 11.29
N PHE A 71 -13.29 -16.02 10.38
CA PHE A 71 -12.09 -16.02 9.57
C PHE A 71 -11.96 -14.74 8.74
N PHE A 72 -13.10 -14.14 8.38
CA PHE A 72 -13.14 -12.92 7.62
C PHE A 72 -13.03 -11.68 8.51
N ASN A 73 -13.33 -11.76 9.81
CA ASN A 73 -13.19 -10.66 10.76
C ASN A 73 -12.46 -11.14 12.03
N PRO A 74 -11.13 -11.32 11.98
CA PRO A 74 -10.40 -12.02 13.03
C PRO A 74 -10.37 -11.28 14.38
N THR A 75 -10.66 -9.98 14.39
CA THR A 75 -10.81 -9.17 15.61
C THR A 75 -11.98 -8.20 15.50
N ASP A 76 -12.43 -7.65 16.62
CA ASP A 76 -13.47 -6.61 16.64
C ASP A 76 -13.08 -5.37 15.82
N THR A 77 -11.80 -4.98 15.83
CA THR A 77 -11.27 -3.89 15.01
C THR A 77 -11.43 -4.19 13.52
N HIS A 78 -11.17 -5.42 13.08
CA HIS A 78 -11.38 -5.84 11.70
C HIS A 78 -12.86 -5.80 11.30
N PHE A 79 -13.73 -6.27 12.19
CA PHE A 79 -15.18 -6.21 11.98
C PHE A 79 -15.68 -4.76 11.84
N GLN A 80 -15.23 -3.86 12.72
CA GLN A 80 -15.58 -2.44 12.68
C GLN A 80 -15.06 -1.77 11.41
N LEU A 81 -13.81 -2.03 11.03
CA LEU A 81 -13.21 -1.52 9.80
C LEU A 81 -14.03 -1.96 8.57
N ARG A 82 -14.35 -3.25 8.44
CA ARG A 82 -15.16 -3.75 7.33
C ARG A 82 -16.54 -3.11 7.31
N SER A 83 -17.20 -3.01 8.46
CA SER A 83 -18.54 -2.42 8.55
C SER A 83 -18.54 -0.97 8.08
N MET A 84 -17.57 -0.17 8.54
CA MET A 84 -17.39 1.22 8.10
C MET A 84 -17.10 1.31 6.59
N LEU A 85 -16.19 0.48 6.07
CA LEU A 85 -15.86 0.45 4.64
C LEU A 85 -17.07 0.09 3.79
N ARG A 86 -17.88 -0.89 4.21
CA ARG A 86 -19.06 -1.31 3.47
C ARG A 86 -20.10 -0.20 3.36
N ASP A 87 -20.30 0.54 4.44
CA ASP A 87 -21.21 1.69 4.44
C ASP A 87 -20.68 2.83 3.58
N PHE A 88 -19.38 3.12 3.68
CA PHE A 88 -18.71 4.09 2.81
C PHE A 88 -18.82 3.71 1.32
N VAL A 89 -18.57 2.43 0.99
CA VAL A 89 -18.62 1.93 -0.38
C VAL A 89 -20.01 2.10 -0.97
N LYS A 90 -21.07 1.67 -0.26
CA LYS A 90 -22.45 1.83 -0.73
C LYS A 90 -22.85 3.30 -0.91
N LYS A 91 -22.38 4.17 -0.02
CA LYS A 91 -22.81 5.57 0.03
C LYS A 91 -22.05 6.48 -0.93
N GLU A 92 -20.73 6.28 -1.06
CA GLU A 92 -19.84 7.22 -1.76
C GLU A 92 -19.20 6.60 -3.02
N VAL A 93 -18.88 5.30 -3.00
CA VAL A 93 -18.14 4.63 -4.10
C VAL A 93 -19.07 4.09 -5.17
N GLU A 94 -20.10 3.34 -4.79
CA GLU A 94 -21.03 2.67 -5.69
C GLU A 94 -21.79 3.65 -6.63
N PRO A 95 -22.30 4.81 -6.16
CA PRO A 95 -23.05 5.71 -7.02
C PRO A 95 -22.25 6.32 -8.18
N GLN A 96 -20.93 6.41 -8.06
CA GLN A 96 -20.06 7.02 -9.08
C GLN A 96 -19.31 6.01 -9.95
N ALA A 97 -19.14 4.76 -9.49
CA ALA A 97 -18.22 3.79 -10.07
C ALA A 97 -18.42 3.57 -11.59
N LEU A 98 -19.68 3.36 -12.01
CA LEU A 98 -19.99 3.07 -13.41
C LEU A 98 -19.68 4.24 -14.35
N GLU A 99 -19.94 5.47 -13.92
CA GLU A 99 -19.73 6.65 -14.76
C GLU A 99 -18.24 6.97 -14.93
N PHE A 100 -17.47 6.90 -13.85
CA PHE A 100 -16.03 7.14 -13.88
C PHE A 100 -15.28 6.05 -14.65
N ASP A 101 -15.74 4.79 -14.61
CA ASP A 101 -15.18 3.72 -15.45
C ASP A 101 -15.51 3.94 -16.94
N ARG A 102 -16.77 4.27 -17.28
CA ARG A 102 -17.18 4.54 -18.67
C ARG A 102 -16.40 5.70 -19.29
N THR A 103 -16.25 6.79 -18.55
CA THR A 103 -15.58 8.01 -19.01
C THR A 103 -14.06 7.96 -18.87
N GLU A 104 -13.50 6.88 -18.34
CA GLU A 104 -12.08 6.74 -17.99
C GLU A 104 -11.54 7.88 -17.10
N THR A 105 -12.38 8.42 -16.22
CA THR A 105 -12.00 9.53 -15.36
C THR A 105 -11.62 9.00 -13.98
N PHE A 106 -10.59 9.59 -13.36
CA PHE A 106 -10.22 9.24 -12.00
C PHE A 106 -10.84 10.22 -11.01
N ASN A 107 -11.56 9.67 -10.02
CA ASN A 107 -12.18 10.44 -8.96
C ASN A 107 -11.17 10.77 -7.85
N LEU A 108 -10.37 11.82 -8.08
CA LEU A 108 -9.37 12.25 -7.10
C LEU A 108 -9.97 12.63 -5.75
N ALA A 109 -11.16 13.24 -5.75
CA ALA A 109 -11.86 13.63 -4.53
C ALA A 109 -12.19 12.41 -3.66
N LEU A 110 -12.65 11.31 -4.28
CA LEU A 110 -12.96 10.07 -3.59
C LEU A 110 -11.70 9.39 -3.01
N LEU A 111 -10.57 9.45 -3.72
CA LEU A 111 -9.30 8.98 -3.15
C LEU A 111 -8.89 9.80 -1.91
N LYS A 112 -9.07 11.13 -1.94
CA LYS A 112 -8.78 12.00 -0.79
C LYS A 112 -9.66 11.71 0.42
N GLN A 113 -10.94 11.36 0.21
CA GLN A 113 -11.81 10.90 1.30
C GLN A 113 -11.26 9.64 1.99
N LEU A 114 -10.54 8.76 1.28
CA LEU A 114 -9.87 7.63 1.93
C LEU A 114 -8.77 8.09 2.90
N GLY A 115 -8.11 9.22 2.62
CA GLY A 115 -7.17 9.87 3.53
C GLY A 115 -7.84 10.38 4.79
N ASP A 116 -9.00 11.05 4.65
CA ASP A 116 -9.81 11.53 5.77
C ASP A 116 -10.29 10.39 6.70
N LEU A 117 -10.49 9.19 6.13
CA LEU A 117 -10.84 7.97 6.87
C LEU A 117 -9.63 7.24 7.47
N GLY A 118 -8.41 7.74 7.28
CA GLY A 118 -7.17 7.12 7.75
C GLY A 118 -6.73 5.88 6.95
N LEU A 119 -7.36 5.59 5.81
CA LEU A 119 -7.11 4.37 5.05
C LEU A 119 -5.80 4.44 4.25
N LEU A 120 -5.33 5.62 3.87
CA LEU A 120 -4.09 5.77 3.09
C LEU A 120 -2.82 5.44 3.91
N GLY A 121 -2.91 5.53 5.24
CA GLY A 121 -1.85 5.17 6.18
C GLY A 121 -2.13 3.91 7.00
N LEU A 122 -2.94 2.98 6.48
CA LEU A 122 -3.46 1.85 7.26
C LEU A 122 -2.37 1.06 8.01
N THR A 123 -1.25 0.78 7.34
CA THR A 123 -0.12 0.01 7.88
C THR A 123 1.01 0.85 8.47
N VAL A 124 0.86 2.18 8.44
CA VAL A 124 1.88 3.11 8.94
C VAL A 124 1.71 3.29 10.44
N GLU A 125 2.81 3.43 11.16
CA GLU A 125 2.83 3.68 12.59
C GLU A 125 2.11 5.00 12.97
N GLU A 126 1.43 5.01 14.12
CA GLU A 126 0.66 6.18 14.59
C GLU A 126 1.52 7.44 14.74
N GLU A 127 2.83 7.30 15.03
CA GLU A 127 3.76 8.43 15.14
C GLU A 127 3.90 9.24 13.84
N TYR A 128 3.57 8.65 12.68
CA TYR A 128 3.54 9.32 11.39
C TYR A 128 2.11 9.60 10.89
N GLY A 129 1.10 9.44 11.74
CA GLY A 129 -0.32 9.68 11.44
C GLY A 129 -1.08 8.49 10.86
N GLY A 130 -0.48 7.29 10.82
CA GLY A 130 -1.14 6.06 10.37
C GLY A 130 -1.97 5.37 11.45
N THR A 131 -2.51 4.19 11.14
CA THR A 131 -3.34 3.39 12.07
C THR A 131 -2.66 2.13 12.61
N GLY A 132 -1.48 1.77 12.10
CA GLY A 132 -0.70 0.61 12.56
C GLY A 132 -1.40 -0.74 12.42
N LEU A 133 -2.39 -0.85 11.51
CA LEU A 133 -3.14 -2.08 11.27
C LEU A 133 -2.39 -3.04 10.33
N ASP A 134 -2.82 -4.29 10.31
CA ASP A 134 -2.09 -5.39 9.68
C ASP A 134 -2.52 -5.68 8.23
N ALA A 135 -1.89 -6.71 7.63
CA ALA A 135 -2.19 -7.13 6.27
C ALA A 135 -3.62 -7.68 6.09
N SER A 136 -4.27 -8.15 7.15
CA SER A 136 -5.68 -8.58 7.11
C SER A 136 -6.57 -7.35 6.94
N ALA A 137 -6.33 -6.28 7.70
CA ALA A 137 -7.01 -5.00 7.51
C ALA A 137 -6.84 -4.46 6.08
N VAL A 138 -5.63 -4.57 5.51
CA VAL A 138 -5.39 -4.23 4.10
C VAL A 138 -6.29 -5.06 3.17
N ALA A 139 -6.39 -6.38 3.38
CA ALA A 139 -7.22 -7.25 2.56
C ALA A 139 -8.71 -6.86 2.61
N LEU A 140 -9.21 -6.43 3.79
CA LEU A 140 -10.58 -5.94 3.94
C LEU A 140 -10.85 -4.69 3.11
N VAL A 141 -9.93 -3.71 3.13
CA VAL A 141 -10.05 -2.50 2.29
C VAL A 141 -10.10 -2.88 0.82
N HIS A 142 -9.25 -3.81 0.38
CA HIS A 142 -9.25 -4.25 -1.03
C HIS A 142 -10.55 -4.95 -1.41
N GLU A 143 -11.06 -5.83 -0.55
CA GLU A 143 -12.30 -6.55 -0.79
C GLU A 143 -13.49 -5.59 -0.92
N GLU A 144 -13.67 -4.71 0.06
CA GLU A 144 -14.83 -3.81 0.09
C GLU A 144 -14.75 -2.74 -1.02
N LEU A 145 -13.58 -2.13 -1.29
CA LEU A 145 -13.46 -1.16 -2.39
C LEU A 145 -13.66 -1.82 -3.76
N SER A 146 -13.07 -3.00 -3.98
CA SER A 146 -13.18 -3.71 -5.26
C SER A 146 -14.58 -4.22 -5.55
N TYR A 147 -15.44 -4.34 -4.52
CA TYR A 147 -16.83 -4.72 -4.69
C TYR A 147 -17.58 -3.78 -5.64
N SER A 148 -17.30 -2.47 -5.54
CA SER A 148 -17.98 -1.45 -6.37
C SER A 148 -17.06 -0.79 -7.39
N ASP A 149 -15.81 -0.48 -7.04
CA ASP A 149 -14.88 0.23 -7.93
C ASP A 149 -13.46 -0.36 -7.86
N PRO A 150 -13.14 -1.37 -8.69
CA PRO A 150 -11.79 -1.93 -8.76
C PRO A 150 -10.76 -0.92 -9.34
N GLY A 151 -11.19 0.14 -10.02
CA GLY A 151 -10.32 1.21 -10.50
C GLY A 151 -9.83 2.10 -9.35
N LEU A 152 -10.74 2.53 -8.49
CA LEU A 152 -10.40 3.22 -7.23
C LEU A 152 -9.54 2.34 -6.34
N CYS A 153 -9.89 1.06 -6.17
CA CYS A 153 -9.09 0.13 -5.38
C CYS A 153 -7.66 -0.01 -5.90
N LEU A 154 -7.45 -0.05 -7.22
CA LEU A 154 -6.12 -0.09 -7.81
C LEU A 154 -5.33 1.19 -7.52
N SER A 155 -5.98 2.35 -7.56
CA SER A 155 -5.35 3.63 -7.19
C SER A 155 -4.95 3.67 -5.71
N TYR A 156 -5.84 3.23 -4.83
CA TYR A 156 -5.55 3.02 -3.40
C TYR A 156 -4.36 2.08 -3.20
N LEU A 157 -4.34 0.92 -3.86
CA LEU A 157 -3.24 -0.04 -3.77
C LEU A 157 -1.92 0.59 -4.18
N ALA A 158 -1.90 1.32 -5.30
CA ALA A 158 -0.68 1.96 -5.79
C ALA A 158 -0.13 2.99 -4.82
N HIS A 159 -1.02 3.77 -4.21
CA HIS A 159 -0.65 4.76 -3.21
C HIS A 159 -0.25 4.10 -1.88
N SER A 160 -1.21 3.50 -1.18
CA SER A 160 -1.09 3.08 0.21
C SER A 160 -0.13 1.90 0.38
N LEU A 161 -0.03 1.00 -0.61
CA LEU A 161 0.75 -0.23 -0.48
C LEU A 161 2.08 -0.14 -1.24
N LEU A 162 2.06 0.28 -2.51
CA LEU A 162 3.29 0.31 -3.30
C LEU A 162 4.21 1.47 -2.92
N LEU A 163 3.65 2.63 -2.54
CA LEU A 163 4.44 3.77 -2.07
C LEU A 163 4.50 3.82 -0.53
N VAL A 164 3.37 4.05 0.14
CA VAL A 164 3.34 4.41 1.57
C VAL A 164 3.85 3.29 2.47
N ASN A 165 3.30 2.08 2.35
CA ASN A 165 3.77 0.92 3.12
C ASN A 165 5.25 0.59 2.85
N ASN A 166 5.71 0.70 1.59
CA ASN A 166 7.12 0.48 1.27
C ASN A 166 8.04 1.52 1.94
N LEU A 167 7.62 2.78 1.97
CA LEU A 167 8.32 3.86 2.65
C LEU A 167 8.33 3.67 4.18
N SER A 168 7.19 3.29 4.78
CA SER A 168 7.13 3.00 6.22
C SER A 168 8.05 1.83 6.59
N ILE A 169 8.14 0.77 5.78
CA ILE A 169 9.00 -0.37 6.12
C ILE A 169 10.48 -0.10 5.83
N ASN A 170 10.81 0.53 4.69
CA ASN A 170 12.19 0.58 4.17
C ASN A 170 12.85 1.97 4.25
N GLY A 171 12.10 3.00 4.64
CA GLY A 171 12.57 4.37 4.79
C GLY A 171 13.58 4.54 5.92
N SER A 172 14.55 5.42 5.73
CA SER A 172 15.32 5.98 6.85
C SER A 172 14.41 6.81 7.75
N LEU A 173 14.84 7.06 9.00
CA LEU A 173 14.07 7.89 9.93
C LEU A 173 13.76 9.27 9.32
N GLU A 174 14.74 9.89 8.67
CA GLU A 174 14.61 11.20 8.03
C GLU A 174 13.62 11.16 6.85
N GLN A 175 13.62 10.08 6.07
CA GLN A 175 12.67 9.91 4.97
C GLN A 175 11.25 9.71 5.49
N LYS A 176 11.08 8.86 6.52
CA LYS A 176 9.77 8.62 7.14
C LYS A 176 9.19 9.92 7.69
N GLN A 177 9.96 10.65 8.50
CA GLN A 177 9.56 11.93 9.08
C GLN A 177 9.22 12.99 8.01
N LYS A 178 10.01 13.05 6.92
CA LYS A 178 9.77 14.03 5.85
C LYS A 178 8.49 13.71 5.05
N PHE A 179 8.28 12.45 4.68
CA PHE A 179 7.32 12.11 3.64
C PHE A 179 6.02 11.47 4.15
N LEU A 180 6.08 10.59 5.17
CA LEU A 180 4.91 9.84 5.63
C LEU A 180 3.73 10.73 6.04
N PRO A 181 3.92 11.82 6.81
CA PRO A 181 2.79 12.66 7.23
C PRO A 181 1.95 13.18 6.05
N SER A 182 2.61 13.59 4.96
CA SER A 182 1.93 14.14 3.77
C SER A 182 1.23 13.09 2.91
N VAL A 183 1.77 11.86 2.84
CA VAL A 183 1.17 10.80 2.01
C VAL A 183 0.08 10.05 2.76
N VAL A 184 0.18 9.91 4.08
CA VAL A 184 -0.86 9.27 4.91
C VAL A 184 -2.16 10.08 4.92
N THR A 185 -2.09 11.40 4.84
CA THR A 185 -3.28 12.27 4.75
C THR A 185 -3.83 12.38 3.33
N GLY A 186 -3.06 11.96 2.32
CA GLY A 186 -3.40 12.19 0.91
C GLY A 186 -3.18 13.63 0.42
N GLU A 187 -2.46 14.46 1.18
CA GLU A 187 -1.96 15.76 0.70
C GLU A 187 -1.02 15.57 -0.49
N HIS A 188 -0.12 14.59 -0.38
CA HIS A 188 0.72 14.12 -1.47
C HIS A 188 0.26 12.74 -1.93
N LEU A 189 0.14 12.57 -3.25
CA LEU A 189 -0.32 11.33 -3.85
C LEU A 189 0.66 10.84 -4.90
N GLY A 190 1.01 9.55 -4.89
CA GLY A 190 1.71 8.97 -6.02
C GLY A 190 1.65 7.46 -6.05
N GLY A 191 2.75 6.85 -6.49
CA GLY A 191 2.81 5.42 -6.78
C GLY A 191 4.23 4.88 -6.93
N MET A 192 4.37 3.77 -7.65
CA MET A 192 5.64 3.05 -7.77
C MET A 192 6.03 2.81 -9.22
N GLY A 193 7.25 3.22 -9.58
CA GLY A 193 7.87 3.05 -10.89
C GLY A 193 8.78 1.83 -10.95
N MET A 194 8.24 0.65 -11.29
CA MET A 194 9.03 -0.59 -11.40
C MET A 194 9.14 -1.11 -12.84
N SER A 195 7.99 -1.39 -13.47
CA SER A 195 7.90 -1.96 -14.81
C SER A 195 8.40 -1.02 -15.91
N GLU A 196 8.94 -1.60 -16.97
CA GLU A 196 9.46 -0.90 -18.14
C GLU A 196 8.88 -1.51 -19.42
N PRO A 197 8.91 -0.80 -20.57
CA PRO A 197 8.40 -1.33 -21.84
C PRO A 197 9.00 -2.68 -22.24
N ASN A 198 10.27 -2.90 -21.90
CA ASN A 198 11.03 -4.11 -22.15
C ASN A 198 11.15 -5.05 -20.92
N ALA A 199 10.56 -4.68 -19.78
CA ALA A 199 10.67 -5.43 -18.52
C ALA A 199 9.37 -5.36 -17.69
N GLY A 200 8.45 -6.29 -17.97
CA GLY A 200 7.26 -6.56 -17.15
C GLY A 200 7.52 -7.67 -16.14
N THR A 201 7.24 -8.93 -16.51
CA THR A 201 7.46 -10.12 -15.67
C THR A 201 8.93 -10.30 -15.27
N ASN A 202 9.87 -10.05 -16.20
CA ASN A 202 11.31 -10.08 -15.91
C ASN A 202 11.78 -8.72 -15.37
N VAL A 203 11.36 -8.37 -14.16
CA VAL A 203 11.71 -7.10 -13.49
C VAL A 203 13.23 -6.91 -13.37
N LEU A 204 13.98 -7.99 -13.13
CA LEU A 204 15.44 -7.94 -13.05
C LEU A 204 16.11 -7.61 -14.40
N GLY A 205 15.37 -7.65 -15.50
CA GLY A 205 15.79 -7.21 -16.83
C GLY A 205 15.70 -5.70 -17.06
N MET A 206 15.29 -4.91 -16.05
CA MET A 206 15.14 -3.47 -16.19
C MET A 206 16.43 -2.78 -16.63
N SER A 207 16.24 -1.73 -17.44
CA SER A 207 17.26 -0.93 -18.08
C SER A 207 17.43 0.45 -17.46
N THR A 208 16.48 0.92 -16.63
CA THR A 208 16.66 2.16 -15.86
C THR A 208 17.87 2.03 -14.94
N LYS A 209 18.78 3.00 -15.03
CA LYS A 209 20.03 3.05 -14.25
C LYS A 209 20.00 4.23 -13.31
N ALA A 210 20.69 4.08 -12.19
CA ALA A 210 21.00 5.13 -11.25
C ALA A 210 22.52 5.15 -11.05
N VAL A 211 23.16 6.27 -11.41
CA VAL A 211 24.61 6.47 -11.25
C VAL A 211 24.82 7.49 -10.14
N GLN A 212 25.69 7.17 -9.18
CA GLN A 212 26.03 8.09 -8.12
C GLN A 212 27.07 9.10 -8.61
N ASP A 213 26.83 10.38 -8.37
CA ASP A 213 27.85 11.41 -8.46
C ASP A 213 28.67 11.40 -7.17
N GLU A 214 29.95 11.06 -7.29
CA GLU A 214 30.85 10.93 -6.15
C GLU A 214 31.14 12.27 -5.46
N SER A 215 31.02 13.39 -6.16
CA SER A 215 31.31 14.73 -5.64
C SER A 215 30.16 15.26 -4.78
N THR A 216 28.92 15.06 -5.22
CA THR A 216 27.71 15.55 -4.54
C THR A 216 27.03 14.48 -3.69
N LYS A 217 27.46 13.22 -3.82
CA LYS A 217 26.78 12.02 -3.29
C LYS A 217 25.34 11.86 -3.78
N SER A 218 24.93 12.60 -4.81
CA SER A 218 23.62 12.52 -5.43
C SER A 218 23.51 11.36 -6.42
N TRP A 219 22.28 11.01 -6.82
CA TRP A 219 22.03 9.95 -7.79
C TRP A 219 21.33 10.51 -9.03
N HIS A 220 21.85 10.16 -10.20
CA HIS A 220 21.28 10.47 -11.50
C HIS A 220 20.56 9.25 -12.06
N LEU A 221 19.24 9.36 -12.22
CA LEU A 221 18.42 8.29 -12.79
C LEU A 221 18.23 8.54 -14.28
N THR A 222 18.37 7.49 -15.07
CA THR A 222 18.13 7.54 -16.52
C THR A 222 17.41 6.27 -16.96
N GLY A 223 16.22 6.44 -17.50
CA GLY A 223 15.38 5.34 -17.98
C GLY A 223 13.94 5.79 -18.15
N ARG A 224 13.07 4.84 -18.50
CA ARG A 224 11.62 5.06 -18.66
C ARG A 224 10.87 3.93 -17.98
N LYS A 225 9.86 4.29 -17.19
CA LYS A 225 8.94 3.34 -16.58
C LYS A 225 7.68 3.20 -17.43
N MET A 226 6.82 2.24 -17.11
CA MET A 226 5.57 2.05 -17.85
C MET A 226 4.56 1.36 -16.95
N TRP A 227 3.28 1.66 -17.20
CA TRP A 227 2.13 1.16 -16.41
C TRP A 227 2.09 1.74 -15.01
N ILE A 228 2.49 3.01 -14.86
CA ILE A 228 2.61 3.63 -13.54
C ILE A 228 1.26 4.19 -13.13
N THR A 229 0.59 3.47 -12.23
CA THR A 229 -0.64 3.93 -11.59
C THR A 229 -0.37 5.19 -10.76
N ASN A 230 -1.27 6.18 -10.86
CA ASN A 230 -1.18 7.48 -10.20
C ASN A 230 0.01 8.34 -10.63
N GLY A 231 0.66 8.05 -11.77
CA GLY A 231 1.69 8.96 -12.30
C GLY A 231 1.14 10.35 -12.60
N THR A 232 -0.14 10.44 -12.96
CA THR A 232 -0.90 11.68 -13.09
C THR A 232 -2.24 11.49 -12.40
N LEU A 233 -2.77 12.59 -11.89
CA LEU A 233 -4.08 12.71 -11.29
C LEU A 233 -4.97 13.50 -12.28
N ASP A 234 -6.17 13.92 -11.87
CA ASP A 234 -7.06 14.86 -12.58
C ASP A 234 -7.14 14.70 -14.11
N GLY A 235 -7.32 13.46 -14.58
CA GLY A 235 -7.45 13.16 -16.00
C GLY A 235 -6.17 13.38 -16.82
N GLY A 236 -4.99 13.32 -16.21
CA GLY A 236 -3.69 13.50 -16.88
C GLY A 236 -3.09 14.89 -16.72
N LYS A 237 -3.75 15.80 -15.99
CA LYS A 237 -3.35 17.23 -15.93
C LYS A 237 -2.29 17.52 -14.88
N THR A 238 -2.33 16.81 -13.76
CA THR A 238 -1.46 17.02 -12.61
C THR A 238 -0.60 15.78 -12.42
N THR A 239 0.70 15.96 -12.17
CA THR A 239 1.61 14.84 -11.87
C THR A 239 1.43 14.44 -10.42
N GLY A 240 1.47 13.14 -10.10
CA GLY A 240 1.53 12.69 -8.71
C GLY A 240 2.78 13.25 -8.00
N ASP A 241 2.73 13.46 -6.70
CA ASP A 241 3.72 14.23 -5.94
C ASP A 241 5.00 13.45 -5.63
N LEU A 242 4.88 12.14 -5.35
CA LEU A 242 5.98 11.31 -4.88
C LEU A 242 5.94 9.91 -5.48
N PHE A 243 7.08 9.45 -6.00
CA PHE A 243 7.19 8.13 -6.61
C PHE A 243 8.31 7.31 -5.99
N LEU A 244 8.03 6.03 -5.78
CA LEU A 244 9.03 5.01 -5.47
C LEU A 244 9.55 4.39 -6.77
N VAL A 245 10.74 4.78 -7.23
CA VAL A 245 11.29 4.35 -8.52
C VAL A 245 12.42 3.34 -8.34
N TYR A 246 12.30 2.18 -8.99
CA TYR A 246 13.35 1.16 -9.01
C TYR A 246 14.34 1.43 -10.14
N ALA A 247 15.63 1.42 -9.82
CA ALA A 247 16.70 1.59 -10.80
C ALA A 247 17.92 0.72 -10.46
N ARG A 248 18.68 0.37 -11.49
CA ARG A 248 19.92 -0.40 -11.36
C ARG A 248 21.08 0.48 -10.94
N THR A 249 21.74 0.14 -9.83
CA THR A 249 22.86 0.89 -9.26
C THR A 249 24.22 0.22 -9.45
N GLY A 250 24.26 -0.98 -10.03
CA GLY A 250 25.50 -1.75 -10.20
C GLY A 250 25.47 -2.69 -11.41
N PRO A 251 26.58 -3.38 -11.69
CA PRO A 251 26.74 -4.22 -12.87
C PRO A 251 25.89 -5.50 -12.82
N ASN A 252 25.52 -5.99 -11.63
CA ASN A 252 24.79 -7.24 -11.50
C ASN A 252 23.29 -7.05 -11.72
N ARG A 253 22.62 -8.13 -12.17
CA ARG A 253 21.16 -8.15 -12.37
C ARG A 253 20.37 -7.82 -11.10
N SER A 254 20.92 -8.17 -9.94
CA SER A 254 20.33 -7.95 -8.61
C SER A 254 20.65 -6.60 -7.98
N ASP A 255 21.52 -5.78 -8.59
CA ASP A 255 21.95 -4.49 -8.02
C ASP A 255 20.89 -3.42 -8.26
N LEU A 256 19.72 -3.62 -7.64
CA LEU A 256 18.58 -2.74 -7.73
C LEU A 256 18.41 -1.95 -6.43
N THR A 257 18.06 -0.68 -6.56
CA THR A 257 17.76 0.23 -5.46
C THR A 257 16.46 0.95 -5.79
N SER A 258 15.64 1.23 -4.77
CA SER A 258 14.49 2.12 -4.89
C SER A 258 14.84 3.54 -4.44
N PHE A 259 14.26 4.51 -5.13
CA PHE A 259 14.51 5.94 -4.93
C PHE A 259 13.19 6.67 -4.74
N LEU A 260 13.17 7.63 -3.81
CA LEU A 260 12.07 8.57 -3.71
C LEU A 260 12.31 9.71 -4.70
N VAL A 261 11.36 9.90 -5.61
CA VAL A 261 11.41 10.92 -6.67
C VAL A 261 10.20 11.83 -6.52
N GLU A 262 10.46 13.11 -6.26
CA GLU A 262 9.43 14.15 -6.15
C GLU A 262 9.13 14.72 -7.55
N LYS A 263 7.88 15.13 -7.81
CA LYS A 263 7.42 15.56 -9.14
C LYS A 263 8.20 16.72 -9.77
N ASP A 264 8.76 17.59 -8.93
CA ASP A 264 9.48 18.80 -9.37
C ASP A 264 11.00 18.56 -9.51
N MET A 265 11.47 17.32 -9.33
CA MET A 265 12.89 17.01 -9.52
C MET A 265 13.32 17.23 -10.98
N PRO A 266 14.44 17.95 -11.23
CA PRO A 266 14.93 18.19 -12.59
C PRO A 266 15.11 16.90 -13.40
N GLY A 267 14.54 16.88 -14.60
CA GLY A 267 14.59 15.73 -15.51
C GLY A 267 13.53 14.65 -15.26
N PHE A 268 12.72 14.78 -14.21
CA PHE A 268 11.52 13.95 -14.05
C PHE A 268 10.37 14.52 -14.89
N SER A 269 9.68 13.64 -15.59
CA SER A 269 8.48 13.97 -16.37
C SER A 269 7.62 12.73 -16.52
N VAL A 270 6.31 12.92 -16.60
CA VAL A 270 5.34 11.86 -16.87
C VAL A 270 4.89 11.92 -18.32
N GLY A 271 4.74 10.75 -18.95
CA GLY A 271 4.30 10.63 -20.32
C GLY A 271 2.78 10.70 -20.47
N GLN A 272 2.29 10.15 -21.58
CA GLN A 272 0.87 10.21 -21.94
C GLN A 272 0.06 9.17 -21.16
N LYS A 273 -1.17 9.55 -20.77
CA LYS A 273 -2.16 8.64 -20.19
C LYS A 273 -2.41 7.49 -21.16
N ILE A 274 -2.38 6.27 -20.65
CA ILE A 274 -2.81 5.09 -21.41
C ILE A 274 -4.35 5.07 -21.39
N GLN A 275 -4.94 5.27 -22.55
CA GLN A 275 -6.39 5.25 -22.78
C GLN A 275 -6.85 3.87 -23.26
N ASP A 276 -8.16 3.64 -23.24
CA ASP A 276 -8.80 2.43 -23.79
C ASP A 276 -8.31 1.13 -23.14
N LYS A 277 -8.06 1.18 -21.83
CA LYS A 277 -7.82 -0.04 -21.05
C LYS A 277 -9.09 -0.91 -21.05
N LEU A 278 -8.90 -2.23 -21.07
CA LEU A 278 -9.99 -3.21 -21.05
C LEU A 278 -10.85 -3.12 -19.78
N GLY A 279 -10.25 -2.73 -18.65
CA GLY A 279 -10.93 -2.59 -17.36
C GLY A 279 -10.12 -1.73 -16.39
N MET A 280 -10.67 -1.51 -15.19
CA MET A 280 -10.12 -0.56 -14.20
C MET A 280 -9.86 0.82 -14.84
N ARG A 281 -10.82 1.27 -15.66
CA ARG A 281 -10.67 2.42 -16.56
C ARG A 281 -10.63 3.73 -15.79
N ALA A 282 -11.23 3.76 -14.60
CA ALA A 282 -11.15 4.86 -13.66
C ALA A 282 -9.76 5.03 -13.00
N SER A 283 -8.85 4.05 -13.08
CA SER A 283 -7.47 4.23 -12.60
C SER A 283 -6.58 4.87 -13.67
N VAL A 284 -5.72 5.82 -13.32
CA VAL A 284 -4.82 6.46 -14.29
C VAL A 284 -3.50 5.70 -14.37
N SER A 285 -3.09 5.28 -15.57
CA SER A 285 -1.83 4.58 -15.82
C SER A 285 -1.05 5.27 -16.95
N LEU A 286 0.29 5.32 -16.81
CA LEU A 286 1.14 6.14 -17.70
C LEU A 286 2.38 5.41 -18.20
N VAL A 287 2.98 6.03 -19.22
CA VAL A 287 4.34 5.78 -19.75
C VAL A 287 5.32 6.79 -19.16
#